data_AF-F3CD19-F1
#
_entry.id   AF-F3CD19-F1
#
_cell.length_a   1.000
_cell.length_b   1.000
_cell.length_c   1.000
_cell.angle_alpha   90.00
_cell.angle_beta   90.00
_cell.angle_gamma   90.00
#
_symmetry.space_group_name_H-M   'P 1'
#
loop_
_entity.id
_entity.type
_entity.pdbx_description
1 polymer ?
#
loop_
_entity_poly.entity_id
_entity_poly.type
_entity_poly.pdbx_seq_one_letter_code
_entity_poly.pdbx_strand_id
1 'polypeptide(L)'
;PLGVGVLSAAFFILLISYLLTAIQWVEHTDRVINNTNRSMKLSIDMETGMRGFLLTGDQHFLDPYEIAKPLLVAELDGLKSLVEDNPTQQDRFRRLSTMQQEWNAFAQETINLRRNNGDYQTAVLAGRGKRITDQIRTEYDQAVEMEQQLRLTRNAEVTRSTILSVCLYLIFVVIVSAILAYIGRRDLLSLSATYSENLRLQEINAERLQKVAWLRNGQSELAEQVLGQLTLNMLGRNILQFLTHYLGASVAAVYIRQDHGGLTRAASYGFSREQEQQDQTIHSDEGIVGQAAQQDRIITLDELPENYFKVASGL
;
A
#
# COMPACT_ATOMS: atom_id res chain seq x y z
N PRO A 1 4.09 -7.70 1.81
CA PRO A 1 4.30 -6.42 1.08
C PRO A 1 4.96 -6.57 -0.31
N LEU A 2 6.15 -7.18 -0.41
CA LEU A 2 6.90 -7.33 -1.68
C LEU A 2 6.13 -8.12 -2.76
N GLY A 3 5.58 -9.30 -2.43
CA GLY A 3 4.86 -10.12 -3.42
C GLY A 3 3.57 -9.49 -3.96
N VAL A 4 2.89 -8.69 -3.13
CA VAL A 4 1.71 -7.92 -3.53
C VAL A 4 2.09 -6.84 -4.54
N GLY A 5 3.19 -6.12 -4.30
CA GLY A 5 3.69 -5.08 -5.22
C GLY A 5 4.08 -5.65 -6.59
N VAL A 6 4.66 -6.85 -6.62
CA VAL A 6 5.00 -7.55 -7.87
C VAL A 6 3.74 -7.92 -8.65
N LEU A 7 2.71 -8.46 -7.98
CA LEU A 7 1.43 -8.79 -8.60
C LEU A 7 0.73 -7.55 -9.18
N SER A 8 0.70 -6.44 -8.44
CA SER A 8 0.12 -5.19 -8.95
C SER A 8 0.90 -4.64 -10.14
N ALA A 9 2.23 -4.70 -10.10
CA ALA A 9 3.07 -4.25 -11.21
C ALA A 9 2.85 -5.11 -12.46
N ALA A 10 2.77 -6.42 -12.32
CA ALA A 10 2.49 -7.33 -13.43
C ALA A 10 1.12 -7.05 -14.06
N PHE A 11 0.08 -6.85 -13.24
CA PHE A 11 -1.24 -6.47 -13.73
C PHE A 11 -1.23 -5.13 -14.47
N PHE A 12 -0.56 -4.13 -13.90
CA PHE A 12 -0.43 -2.80 -14.51
C PHE A 12 0.27 -2.85 -15.86
N ILE A 13 1.35 -3.62 -15.97
CA ILE A 13 2.08 -3.83 -17.24
C ILE A 13 1.19 -4.50 -18.29
N LEU A 14 0.41 -5.52 -17.91
CA LEU A 14 -0.54 -6.18 -18.82
C LEU A 14 -1.60 -5.21 -19.33
N LEU A 15 -2.16 -4.39 -18.43
CA LEU A 15 -3.18 -3.41 -18.78
C LEU A 15 -2.64 -2.31 -19.72
N ILE A 16 -1.45 -1.78 -19.43
CA ILE A 16 -0.79 -0.82 -20.32
C ILE A 16 -0.47 -1.44 -21.67
N SER A 17 0.06 -2.67 -21.69
CA SER A 17 0.39 -3.36 -22.94
C SER A 17 -0.85 -3.55 -23.81
N TYR A 18 -1.97 -3.95 -23.21
CA TYR A 18 -3.25 -4.06 -23.91
C TYR A 18 -3.71 -2.72 -24.49
N LEU A 19 -3.61 -1.62 -23.71
CA LEU A 19 -3.98 -0.29 -24.16
C LEU A 19 -3.10 0.18 -25.33
N LEU A 20 -1.79 -0.05 -25.26
CA LEU A 20 -0.85 0.29 -26.33
C LEU A 20 -1.15 -0.47 -27.62
N THR A 21 -1.47 -1.76 -27.54
CA THR A 21 -1.90 -2.54 -28.71
C THR A 21 -3.20 -1.98 -29.32
N ALA A 22 -4.16 -1.57 -28.50
CA ALA A 22 -5.39 -0.96 -29.00
C ALA A 22 -5.14 0.37 -29.74
N ILE A 23 -4.22 1.20 -29.25
CA ILE A 23 -3.83 2.46 -29.90
C ILE A 23 -3.18 2.19 -31.27
N GLN A 24 -2.31 1.19 -31.36
CA GLN A 24 -1.64 0.82 -32.62
C GLN A 24 -2.65 0.41 -33.72
N TRP A 25 -3.73 -0.28 -33.35
CA TRP A 25 -4.79 -0.64 -34.30
C TRP A 25 -5.57 0.58 -34.81
N VAL A 26 -5.84 1.56 -33.94
CA VAL A 26 -6.48 2.82 -34.36
C VAL A 26 -5.57 3.58 -35.32
N GLU A 27 -4.28 3.70 -35.00
CA GLU A 27 -3.29 4.33 -35.87
C GLU A 27 -3.19 3.62 -37.23
N HIS A 28 -3.25 2.28 -37.23
CA HIS A 28 -3.25 1.49 -38.46
C HIS A 28 -4.48 1.83 -39.33
N THR A 29 -5.69 1.77 -38.79
CA THR A 29 -6.91 2.11 -39.52
C THR A 29 -6.88 3.55 -40.05
N ASP A 30 -6.40 4.51 -39.26
CA ASP A 30 -6.27 5.90 -39.70
C ASP A 30 -5.25 6.05 -40.85
N ARG A 31 -4.15 5.29 -40.83
CA ARG A 31 -3.20 5.23 -41.97
C ARG A 31 -3.87 4.69 -43.23
N VAL A 32 -4.64 3.60 -43.14
CA VAL A 32 -5.34 3.02 -44.30
C VAL A 32 -6.35 4.02 -44.88
N ILE A 33 -7.17 4.67 -44.04
CA ILE A 33 -8.15 5.67 -44.49
C ILE A 33 -7.46 6.88 -45.14
N ASN A 34 -6.38 7.41 -44.54
CA ASN A 34 -5.65 8.54 -45.08
C ASN A 34 -5.02 8.23 -46.45
N ASN A 35 -4.38 7.06 -46.59
CA ASN A 35 -3.79 6.62 -47.85
C ASN A 35 -4.88 6.36 -48.92
N THR A 36 -6.02 5.81 -48.52
CA THR A 36 -7.18 5.60 -49.41
C THR A 36 -7.72 6.94 -49.93
N ASN A 37 -7.91 7.93 -49.07
CA ASN A 37 -8.33 9.28 -49.45
C ASN A 37 -7.30 9.99 -50.33
N ARG A 38 -6.00 9.81 -50.06
CA ARG A 38 -4.92 10.35 -50.88
C ARG A 38 -4.93 9.73 -52.28
N SER A 39 -5.11 8.41 -52.36
CA SER A 39 -5.25 7.67 -53.62
C SER A 39 -6.45 8.14 -54.43
N MET A 40 -7.61 8.35 -53.78
CA MET A 40 -8.79 8.92 -54.42
C MET A 40 -8.57 10.33 -54.95
N LYS A 41 -7.88 11.19 -54.18
CA LYS A 41 -7.51 12.54 -54.62
C LYS A 41 -6.62 12.50 -55.86
N LEU A 42 -5.61 11.64 -55.89
CA LEU A 42 -4.73 11.48 -57.06
C LEU A 42 -5.52 11.05 -58.31
N SER A 43 -6.47 10.12 -58.17
CA SER A 43 -7.36 9.72 -59.28
C SER A 43 -8.21 10.90 -59.79
N ILE A 44 -8.71 11.75 -58.89
CA ILE A 44 -9.45 12.98 -59.25
C ILE A 44 -8.54 14.01 -59.94
N ASP A 45 -7.30 14.19 -59.48
CA ASP A 45 -6.33 15.11 -60.08
C ASP A 45 -6.01 14.67 -61.52
N MET A 46 -5.88 13.36 -61.76
CA MET A 46 -5.73 12.80 -63.10
C MET A 46 -6.94 13.09 -63.99
N GLU A 47 -8.16 12.87 -63.49
CA GLU A 47 -9.39 13.16 -64.23
C GLU A 47 -9.52 14.65 -64.57
N THR A 48 -9.19 15.52 -63.60
CA THR A 48 -9.24 16.96 -63.75
C THR A 48 -8.24 17.45 -64.79
N GLY A 49 -7.00 16.95 -64.75
CA GLY A 49 -5.97 17.30 -65.73
C GLY A 49 -6.33 16.86 -67.15
N MET A 50 -6.80 15.61 -67.30
CA MET A 50 -7.28 15.11 -68.59
C MET A 50 -8.40 15.99 -69.15
N ARG A 51 -9.45 16.28 -68.35
CA ARG A 51 -10.57 17.12 -68.79
C ARG A 51 -10.14 18.54 -69.16
N GLY A 52 -9.23 19.13 -68.39
CA GLY A 52 -8.66 20.44 -68.67
C GLY A 52 -8.00 20.48 -70.05
N PHE A 53 -7.15 19.49 -70.36
CA PHE A 53 -6.50 19.36 -71.66
C PHE A 53 -7.50 19.11 -72.80
N LEU A 54 -8.49 18.25 -72.59
CA LEU A 54 -9.53 17.99 -73.60
C LEU A 54 -10.38 19.23 -73.90
N LEU A 55 -10.54 20.14 -72.94
CA LEU A 55 -11.26 21.39 -73.10
C LEU A 55 -10.42 22.47 -73.78
N THR A 56 -9.19 22.69 -73.33
CA THR A 56 -8.35 23.83 -73.75
C THR A 56 -7.39 23.49 -74.88
N GLY A 57 -6.94 22.23 -74.96
CA GLY A 57 -5.84 21.80 -75.82
C GLY A 57 -4.44 22.18 -75.32
N ASP A 58 -4.32 22.86 -74.17
CA ASP A 58 -3.03 23.29 -73.62
C ASP A 58 -2.41 22.17 -72.76
N GLN A 59 -1.19 21.78 -73.14
CA GLN A 59 -0.42 20.69 -72.53
C GLN A 59 -0.20 20.87 -71.03
N HIS A 60 -0.13 22.11 -70.50
CA HIS A 60 0.07 22.35 -69.05
C HIS A 60 -1.07 21.79 -68.19
N PHE A 61 -2.27 21.62 -68.75
CA PHE A 61 -3.36 20.97 -68.03
C PHE A 61 -3.12 19.47 -67.79
N LEU A 62 -2.16 18.85 -68.47
CA LEU A 62 -1.78 17.46 -68.22
C LEU A 62 -0.79 17.29 -67.07
N ASP A 63 -0.21 18.37 -66.52
CA ASP A 63 0.76 18.27 -65.41
C ASP A 63 0.20 17.49 -64.20
N PRO A 64 -1.05 17.75 -63.72
CA PRO A 64 -1.64 16.96 -62.64
C PRO A 64 -1.80 15.48 -63.00
N TYR A 65 -2.10 15.16 -64.26
CA TYR A 65 -2.24 13.77 -64.73
C TYR A 65 -0.90 13.04 -64.72
N GLU A 66 0.14 13.65 -65.28
CA GLU A 66 1.47 13.02 -65.37
C GLU A 66 2.14 12.88 -63.99
N ILE A 67 1.92 13.84 -63.08
CA ILE A 67 2.44 13.76 -61.70
C ILE A 67 1.67 12.73 -60.88
N ALA A 68 0.34 12.71 -60.95
CA ALA A 68 -0.48 11.86 -60.10
C ALA A 68 -0.42 10.38 -60.50
N LYS A 69 -0.23 10.06 -61.78
CA LYS A 69 -0.18 8.69 -62.31
C LYS A 69 0.81 7.76 -61.59
N PRO A 70 2.12 8.07 -61.50
CA PRO A 70 3.08 7.20 -60.80
C PRO A 70 2.83 7.18 -59.28
N LEU A 71 2.41 8.30 -58.69
CA LEU A 71 2.10 8.37 -57.25
C LEU A 71 0.91 7.48 -56.89
N LEU A 72 -0.12 7.45 -57.74
CA LEU A 72 -1.31 6.63 -57.53
C LEU A 72 -1.00 5.14 -57.56
N VAL A 73 -0.13 4.71 -58.48
CA VAL A 73 0.34 3.32 -58.53
C VAL A 73 1.06 2.95 -57.23
N ALA A 74 1.98 3.80 -56.77
CA ALA A 74 2.70 3.58 -55.53
C ALA A 74 1.79 3.56 -54.29
N GLU A 75 0.79 4.46 -54.22
CA GLU A 75 -0.18 4.49 -53.11
C GLU A 75 -1.06 3.23 -53.09
N LEU A 76 -1.54 2.75 -54.24
CA LEU A 76 -2.33 1.51 -54.32
C LEU A 76 -1.49 0.26 -53.98
N ASP A 77 -0.21 0.24 -54.34
CA ASP A 77 0.72 -0.81 -53.93
C ASP A 77 1.00 -0.79 -52.43
N GLY A 78 1.20 0.40 -51.86
CA GLY A 78 1.32 0.61 -50.42
C GLY A 78 0.07 0.16 -49.67
N LEU A 79 -1.13 0.52 -50.15
CA LEU A 79 -2.40 0.10 -49.57
C LEU A 79 -2.54 -1.42 -49.56
N LYS A 80 -2.22 -2.11 -50.65
CA LYS A 80 -2.23 -3.59 -50.71
C LYS A 80 -1.33 -4.25 -49.67
N SER A 81 -0.19 -3.63 -49.34
CA SER A 81 0.70 -4.11 -48.27
C SER A 81 0.21 -3.77 -46.87
N LEU A 82 -0.42 -2.61 -46.69
CA LEU A 82 -0.97 -2.20 -45.39
C LEU A 82 -2.13 -3.10 -44.96
N VAL A 83 -2.96 -3.56 -45.89
CA VAL A 83 -4.13 -4.42 -45.58
C VAL A 83 -3.87 -5.91 -45.81
N GLU A 84 -2.63 -6.37 -45.66
CA GLU A 84 -2.25 -7.78 -45.88
C GLU A 84 -3.01 -8.74 -44.94
N ASP A 85 -3.38 -8.27 -43.75
CA ASP A 85 -4.18 -9.01 -42.76
C ASP A 85 -5.67 -9.10 -43.10
N ASN A 86 -6.14 -8.37 -44.13
CA ASN A 86 -7.54 -8.30 -44.52
C ASN A 86 -7.73 -8.69 -46.02
N PRO A 87 -8.02 -9.97 -46.31
CA PRO A 87 -8.17 -10.46 -47.68
C PRO A 87 -9.21 -9.70 -48.50
N THR A 88 -10.30 -9.25 -47.88
CA THR A 88 -11.38 -8.50 -48.54
C THR A 88 -10.90 -7.12 -49.00
N GLN A 89 -10.15 -6.40 -48.16
CA GLN A 89 -9.58 -5.10 -48.54
C GLN A 89 -8.44 -5.26 -49.55
N GLN A 90 -7.62 -6.30 -49.41
CA GLN A 90 -6.55 -6.58 -50.37
C GLN A 90 -7.11 -6.81 -51.78
N ASP A 91 -8.18 -7.60 -51.90
CA ASP A 91 -8.88 -7.81 -53.17
C ASP A 91 -9.49 -6.51 -53.72
N ARG A 92 -10.06 -5.67 -52.83
CA ARG A 92 -10.60 -4.36 -53.22
C ARG A 92 -9.55 -3.45 -53.84
N PHE A 93 -8.38 -3.31 -53.21
CA PHE A 93 -7.29 -2.50 -53.78
C PHE A 93 -6.69 -3.12 -55.04
N ARG A 94 -6.72 -4.45 -55.19
CA ARG A 94 -6.38 -5.12 -56.46
C ARG A 94 -7.36 -4.73 -57.56
N ARG A 95 -8.68 -4.75 -57.29
CA ARG A 95 -9.73 -4.31 -58.23
C ARG A 95 -9.60 -2.84 -58.59
N LEU A 96 -9.37 -1.96 -57.61
CA LEU A 96 -9.09 -0.54 -57.83
C LEU A 96 -7.88 -0.32 -58.75
N SER A 97 -6.79 -1.08 -58.54
CA SER A 97 -5.61 -1.02 -59.40
C SER A 97 -5.93 -1.39 -60.86
N THR A 98 -6.70 -2.45 -61.09
CA THR A 98 -7.16 -2.85 -62.43
C THR A 98 -8.07 -1.79 -63.06
N MET A 99 -9.04 -1.26 -62.32
CA MET A 99 -9.94 -0.20 -62.82
C MET A 99 -9.17 1.08 -63.15
N GLN A 100 -8.17 1.45 -62.34
CA GLN A 100 -7.32 2.62 -62.61
C GLN A 100 -6.44 2.42 -63.85
N GLN A 101 -5.95 1.20 -64.10
CA GLN A 101 -5.25 0.88 -65.34
C GLN A 101 -6.17 0.99 -66.56
N GLU A 102 -7.41 0.50 -66.46
CA GLU A 102 -8.41 0.66 -67.54
C GLU A 102 -8.74 2.13 -67.79
N TRP A 103 -8.92 2.91 -66.73
CA TRP A 103 -9.16 4.35 -66.81
C TRP A 103 -7.97 5.09 -67.45
N ASN A 104 -6.73 4.73 -67.07
CA ASN A 104 -5.52 5.30 -67.64
C ASN A 104 -5.38 5.01 -69.14
N ALA A 105 -5.74 3.81 -69.58
CA ALA A 105 -5.73 3.44 -70.99
C ALA A 105 -6.73 4.30 -71.79
N PHE A 106 -7.95 4.48 -71.27
CA PHE A 106 -8.96 5.36 -71.84
C PHE A 106 -8.50 6.83 -71.90
N ALA A 107 -7.90 7.33 -70.81
CA ALA A 107 -7.38 8.69 -70.75
C ALA A 107 -6.27 8.92 -71.79
N GLN A 108 -5.34 7.96 -71.92
CA GLN A 108 -4.25 8.07 -72.89
C GLN A 108 -4.76 8.05 -74.33
N GLU A 109 -5.74 7.20 -74.64
CA GLU A 109 -6.40 7.14 -75.95
C GLU A 109 -7.03 8.48 -76.32
N THR A 110 -7.82 9.06 -75.41
CA THR A 110 -8.50 10.34 -75.62
C THR A 110 -7.54 11.53 -75.69
N ILE A 111 -6.49 11.55 -74.88
CA ILE A 111 -5.41 12.55 -74.97
C ILE A 111 -4.71 12.47 -76.34
N ASN A 112 -4.40 11.27 -76.82
CA ASN A 112 -3.74 11.07 -78.12
C ASN A 112 -4.65 11.48 -79.28
N LEU A 113 -5.94 11.16 -79.23
CA LEU A 113 -6.93 11.64 -80.19
C LEU A 113 -6.95 13.17 -80.23
N ARG A 114 -6.99 13.83 -79.06
CA ARG A 114 -6.95 15.30 -78.97
C ARG A 114 -5.66 15.89 -79.53
N ARG A 115 -4.49 15.30 -79.26
CA ARG A 115 -3.18 15.76 -79.81
C ARG A 115 -3.11 15.65 -81.32
N ASN A 116 -3.72 14.62 -81.90
CA ASN A 116 -3.70 14.36 -83.34
C ASN A 116 -4.86 15.00 -84.10
N ASN A 117 -5.62 15.92 -83.46
CA ASN A 117 -6.86 16.49 -84.02
C ASN A 117 -7.91 15.44 -84.46
N GLY A 118 -7.91 14.28 -83.80
CA GLY A 118 -8.92 13.24 -83.99
C GLY A 118 -10.19 13.49 -83.17
N ASP A 119 -11.22 12.67 -83.41
CA ASP A 119 -12.50 12.76 -82.71
C ASP A 119 -12.44 12.10 -81.31
N TYR A 120 -12.02 12.89 -80.32
CA TYR A 120 -12.09 12.51 -78.90
C TYR A 120 -13.49 12.67 -78.30
N GLN A 121 -14.36 13.48 -78.92
CA GLN A 121 -15.67 13.83 -78.36
C GLN A 121 -16.60 12.62 -78.36
N THR A 122 -16.60 11.84 -79.44
CA THR A 122 -17.39 10.60 -79.52
C THR A 122 -17.02 9.61 -78.41
N ALA A 123 -15.72 9.44 -78.12
CA ALA A 123 -15.24 8.57 -77.05
C ALA A 123 -15.65 9.05 -75.64
N VAL A 124 -15.65 10.37 -75.42
CA VAL A 124 -16.09 10.97 -74.13
C VAL A 124 -17.61 10.89 -73.98
N LEU A 125 -18.37 11.19 -75.04
CA LEU A 125 -19.84 11.13 -75.07
C LEU A 125 -20.37 9.69 -74.89
N ALA A 126 -19.60 8.68 -75.30
CA ALA A 126 -19.91 7.28 -75.02
C ALA A 126 -19.94 6.94 -73.53
N GLY A 127 -19.48 7.84 -72.64
CA GLY A 127 -19.65 7.71 -71.19
C GLY A 127 -18.75 6.66 -70.53
N ARG A 128 -17.83 6.02 -71.27
CA ARG A 128 -16.93 4.98 -70.74
C ARG A 128 -16.10 5.49 -69.55
N GLY A 129 -15.45 6.66 -69.69
CA GLY A 129 -14.67 7.27 -68.63
C GLY A 129 -15.49 7.53 -67.37
N LYS A 130 -16.71 8.08 -67.53
CA LYS A 130 -17.63 8.33 -66.40
C LYS A 130 -17.99 7.05 -65.66
N ARG A 131 -18.36 5.98 -66.38
CA ARG A 131 -18.71 4.69 -65.77
C ARG A 131 -17.55 4.13 -64.94
N ILE A 132 -16.33 4.18 -65.46
CA ILE A 132 -15.15 3.71 -64.74
C ILE A 132 -14.87 4.60 -63.51
N THR A 133 -14.94 5.92 -63.66
CA THR A 133 -14.80 6.86 -62.52
C THR A 133 -15.84 6.61 -61.43
N ASP A 134 -17.12 6.44 -61.78
CA ASP A 134 -18.20 6.20 -60.82
C ASP A 134 -17.99 4.87 -60.06
N GLN A 135 -17.49 3.84 -60.76
CA GLN A 135 -17.10 2.56 -60.13
C GLN A 135 -15.91 2.72 -59.19
N ILE A 136 -14.86 3.44 -59.62
CA ILE A 136 -13.69 3.73 -58.77
C ILE A 136 -14.10 4.49 -57.51
N ARG A 137 -14.95 5.53 -57.62
CA ARG A 137 -15.47 6.27 -56.46
C ARG A 137 -16.22 5.36 -55.49
N THR A 138 -17.12 4.53 -56.02
CA THR A 138 -17.88 3.56 -55.21
C THR A 138 -16.96 2.60 -54.46
N GLU A 139 -15.91 2.10 -55.11
CA GLU A 139 -14.93 1.20 -54.47
C GLU A 139 -14.11 1.91 -53.38
N TYR A 140 -13.73 3.18 -53.57
CA TYR A 140 -13.10 3.98 -52.52
C TYR A 140 -14.04 4.23 -51.33
N ASP A 141 -15.30 4.59 -51.58
CA ASP A 141 -16.29 4.82 -50.53
C ASP A 141 -16.50 3.56 -49.69
N GLN A 142 -16.63 2.40 -50.34
CA GLN A 142 -16.74 1.11 -49.65
C GLN A 142 -15.47 0.72 -48.88
N ALA A 143 -14.28 1.07 -49.40
CA ALA A 143 -13.02 0.83 -48.69
C ALA A 143 -12.96 1.63 -47.39
N VAL A 144 -13.33 2.91 -47.43
CA VAL A 144 -13.36 3.80 -46.26
C VAL A 144 -14.44 3.38 -45.27
N GLU A 145 -15.64 3.04 -45.74
CA GLU A 145 -16.74 2.60 -44.89
C GLU A 145 -16.39 1.32 -44.12
N MET A 146 -15.75 0.34 -44.78
CA MET A 146 -15.30 -0.89 -44.14
C MET A 146 -14.30 -0.62 -43.01
N GLU A 147 -13.30 0.25 -43.24
CA GLU A 147 -12.33 0.64 -42.21
C GLU A 147 -12.99 1.39 -41.05
N GLN A 148 -13.95 2.27 -41.33
CA GLN A 148 -14.70 2.99 -40.29
C GLN A 148 -15.55 2.04 -39.44
N GLN A 149 -16.24 1.08 -40.05
CA GLN A 149 -17.00 0.07 -39.33
C GLN A 149 -16.09 -0.81 -38.45
N LEU A 150 -14.96 -1.27 -38.99
CA LEU A 150 -13.96 -2.04 -38.26
C LEU A 150 -13.43 -1.27 -37.04
N ARG A 151 -13.18 0.04 -37.21
CA ARG A 151 -12.78 0.94 -36.12
C ARG A 151 -13.82 1.01 -35.02
N LEU A 152 -15.10 1.16 -35.38
CA LEU A 152 -16.19 1.27 -34.40
C LEU A 152 -16.37 -0.02 -33.61
N THR A 153 -16.35 -1.18 -34.28
CA THR A 153 -16.45 -2.49 -33.64
C THR A 153 -15.29 -2.73 -32.68
N ARG A 154 -14.05 -2.50 -33.14
CA ARG A 154 -12.83 -2.66 -32.31
C ARG A 154 -12.83 -1.71 -31.13
N ASN A 155 -13.25 -0.44 -31.33
CA ASN A 155 -13.29 0.54 -30.24
C ASN A 155 -14.30 0.15 -29.15
N ALA A 156 -15.48 -0.35 -29.52
CA ALA A 156 -16.49 -0.83 -28.56
C ALA A 156 -15.97 -2.02 -27.75
N GLU A 157 -15.30 -2.97 -28.41
CA GLU A 157 -14.72 -4.16 -27.77
C GLU A 157 -13.57 -3.80 -26.82
N VAL A 158 -12.68 -2.90 -27.25
CA VAL A 158 -11.58 -2.36 -26.41
C VAL A 158 -12.14 -1.60 -25.21
N THR A 159 -13.13 -0.74 -25.40
CA THR A 159 -13.70 0.08 -24.32
C THR A 159 -14.33 -0.80 -23.24
N ARG A 160 -15.14 -1.80 -23.64
CA ARG A 160 -15.77 -2.74 -22.71
C ARG A 160 -14.73 -3.52 -21.90
N SER A 161 -13.72 -4.08 -22.58
CA SER A 161 -12.67 -4.88 -21.96
C SER A 161 -11.77 -4.02 -21.05
N THR A 162 -11.49 -2.78 -21.45
CA THR A 162 -10.72 -1.81 -20.66
C THR A 162 -11.45 -1.46 -19.37
N ILE A 163 -12.73 -1.09 -19.43
CA ILE A 163 -13.52 -0.74 -18.24
C ILE A 163 -13.58 -1.90 -17.27
N LEU A 164 -13.84 -3.12 -17.76
CA LEU A 164 -13.90 -4.32 -16.93
C LEU A 164 -12.56 -4.59 -16.24
N SER A 165 -11.45 -4.50 -16.98
CA SER A 165 -10.10 -4.73 -16.45
C SER A 165 -9.70 -3.69 -15.40
N VAL A 166 -10.00 -2.40 -15.64
CA VAL A 166 -9.75 -1.32 -14.68
C VAL A 166 -10.59 -1.51 -13.41
N CYS A 167 -11.86 -1.85 -13.53
CA CYS A 167 -12.72 -2.11 -12.36
C CYS A 167 -12.21 -3.28 -11.52
N LEU A 168 -11.85 -4.41 -12.16
CA LEU A 168 -11.27 -5.55 -11.47
C LEU A 168 -9.95 -5.20 -10.75
N TYR A 169 -9.12 -4.39 -11.39
CA TYR A 169 -7.88 -3.90 -10.78
C TYR A 169 -8.13 -3.04 -9.54
N LEU A 170 -9.06 -2.09 -9.61
CA LEU A 170 -9.41 -1.23 -8.48
C LEU A 170 -9.95 -2.07 -7.31
N ILE A 171 -10.82 -3.04 -7.60
CA ILE A 171 -11.33 -3.97 -6.59
C ILE A 171 -10.17 -4.76 -5.96
N PHE A 172 -9.25 -5.29 -6.77
CA PHE A 172 -8.07 -6.00 -6.29
C PHE A 172 -7.21 -5.13 -5.37
N VAL A 173 -6.91 -3.88 -5.77
CA VAL A 173 -6.12 -2.94 -4.95
C VAL A 173 -6.82 -2.64 -3.63
N VAL A 174 -8.14 -2.43 -3.63
CA VAL A 174 -8.92 -2.19 -2.41
C VAL A 174 -8.89 -3.41 -1.49
N ILE A 175 -9.11 -4.62 -2.02
CA ILE A 175 -9.07 -5.87 -1.23
C ILE A 175 -7.70 -6.07 -0.60
N VAL A 176 -6.64 -5.93 -1.40
CA VAL A 176 -5.25 -6.05 -0.94
C VAL A 176 -4.94 -5.02 0.15
N SER A 177 -5.35 -3.77 -0.04
CA SER A 177 -5.13 -2.69 0.93
C SER A 177 -5.88 -2.96 2.24
N ALA A 178 -7.11 -3.46 2.16
CA ALA A 178 -7.89 -3.85 3.33
C ALA A 178 -7.24 -5.02 4.09
N ILE A 179 -6.71 -6.03 3.39
CA ILE A 179 -5.99 -7.15 4.00
C ILE A 179 -4.72 -6.66 4.69
N LEU A 180 -3.91 -5.83 4.04
CA LEU A 180 -2.69 -5.28 4.63
C LEU A 180 -2.99 -4.40 5.85
N ALA A 181 -4.04 -3.57 5.79
CA ALA A 181 -4.48 -2.77 6.93
C ALA A 181 -4.97 -3.64 8.09
N TYR A 182 -5.71 -4.72 7.80
CA TYR A 182 -6.17 -5.67 8.80
C TYR A 182 -5.01 -6.39 9.48
N ILE A 183 -4.04 -6.91 8.70
CA ILE A 183 -2.84 -7.56 9.23
C ILE A 183 -2.01 -6.58 10.06
N GLY A 184 -1.73 -5.39 9.52
CA GLY A 184 -0.97 -4.36 10.25
C GLY A 184 -1.63 -3.94 11.56
N ARG A 185 -2.96 -3.78 11.56
CA ARG A 185 -3.71 -3.48 12.79
C ARG A 185 -3.64 -4.61 13.81
N ARG A 186 -3.79 -5.87 13.37
CA ARG A 186 -3.67 -7.05 14.24
C ARG A 186 -2.28 -7.12 14.86
N ASP A 187 -1.24 -6.94 14.06
CA ASP A 187 0.15 -7.02 14.51
C ASP A 187 0.45 -5.91 15.54
N LEU A 188 0.04 -4.67 15.27
CA LEU A 188 0.18 -3.54 16.22
C LEU A 188 -0.53 -3.79 17.55
N LEU A 189 -1.74 -4.33 17.54
CA LEU A 189 -2.47 -4.64 18.76
C LEU A 189 -1.82 -5.78 19.55
N SER A 190 -1.34 -6.82 18.86
CA SER A 190 -0.64 -7.93 19.49
C SER A 190 0.69 -7.51 20.12
N LEU A 191 1.41 -6.61 19.43
CA LEU A 191 2.66 -6.06 19.92
C LEU A 191 2.43 -5.18 21.15
N SER A 192 1.43 -4.30 21.10
CA SER A 192 1.04 -3.46 22.24
C SER A 192 0.73 -4.30 23.48
N ALA A 193 -0.09 -5.35 23.34
CA ALA A 193 -0.41 -6.26 24.45
C ALA A 193 0.84 -6.94 25.03
N THR A 194 1.74 -7.41 24.16
CA THR A 194 2.99 -8.05 24.57
C THR A 194 3.92 -7.07 25.29
N TYR A 195 4.03 -5.83 24.80
CA TYR A 195 4.83 -4.79 25.46
C TYR A 195 4.25 -4.42 26.83
N SER A 196 2.93 -4.27 26.94
CA SER A 196 2.29 -3.98 28.23
C SER A 196 2.51 -5.09 29.26
N GLU A 197 2.48 -6.35 28.82
CA GLU A 197 2.74 -7.48 29.70
C GLU A 197 4.21 -7.51 30.17
N ASN A 198 5.14 -7.29 29.25
CA ASN A 198 6.57 -7.21 29.61
C ASN A 198 6.87 -6.05 30.56
N LEU A 199 6.25 -4.89 30.37
CA LEU A 199 6.42 -3.74 31.25
C LEU A 199 5.89 -4.04 32.66
N ARG A 200 4.72 -4.67 32.76
CA ARG A 200 4.14 -5.10 34.03
C ARG A 200 5.02 -6.11 34.76
N LEU A 201 5.61 -7.07 34.03
CA LEU A 201 6.57 -8.02 34.61
C LEU A 201 7.83 -7.32 35.13
N GLN A 202 8.32 -6.29 34.43
CA GLN A 202 9.45 -5.48 34.92
C GLN A 202 9.11 -4.73 36.20
N GLU A 203 7.94 -4.10 36.29
CA GLU A 203 7.48 -3.41 37.51
C GLU A 203 7.41 -4.36 38.71
N ILE A 204 6.77 -5.53 38.53
CA ILE A 204 6.67 -6.55 39.60
C ILE A 204 8.07 -7.03 40.05
N ASN A 205 9.00 -7.22 39.10
CA ASN A 205 10.36 -7.62 39.43
C ASN A 205 11.12 -6.51 40.16
N ALA A 206 10.94 -5.25 39.76
CA ALA A 206 11.55 -4.10 40.42
C ALA A 206 11.04 -3.98 41.88
N GLU A 207 9.74 -4.11 42.11
CA GLU A 207 9.15 -4.11 43.45
C GLU A 207 9.70 -5.26 44.31
N ARG A 208 9.81 -6.46 43.75
CA ARG A 208 10.38 -7.62 44.45
C ARG A 208 11.85 -7.37 44.83
N LEU A 209 12.65 -6.86 43.89
CA LEU A 209 14.04 -6.52 44.14
C LEU A 209 14.17 -5.45 45.22
N GLN A 210 13.30 -4.44 45.22
CA GLN A 210 13.28 -3.40 46.24
C GLN A 210 12.97 -3.97 47.64
N LYS A 211 12.00 -4.89 47.76
CA LYS A 211 11.69 -5.56 49.04
C LYS A 211 12.86 -6.40 49.55
N VAL A 212 13.51 -7.16 48.66
CA VAL A 212 14.69 -7.95 49.01
C VAL A 212 15.87 -7.05 49.40
N ALA A 213 16.09 -5.96 48.68
CA ALA A 213 17.12 -4.99 48.98
C ALA A 213 16.88 -4.31 50.34
N TRP A 214 15.64 -3.91 50.64
CA TRP A 214 15.25 -3.38 51.94
C TRP A 214 15.62 -4.37 53.06
N LEU A 215 15.15 -5.62 52.98
CA LEU A 215 15.47 -6.64 53.98
C LEU A 215 16.99 -6.85 54.18
N ARG A 216 17.75 -6.95 53.09
CA ARG A 216 19.20 -7.16 53.15
C ARG A 216 19.96 -5.96 53.73
N ASN A 217 19.55 -4.75 53.37
CA ASN A 217 20.13 -3.52 53.92
C ASN A 217 19.85 -3.43 55.42
N GLY A 218 18.60 -3.67 55.83
CA GLY A 218 18.23 -3.70 57.25
C GLY A 218 19.03 -4.73 58.06
N GLN A 219 19.24 -5.92 57.50
CA GLN A 219 20.09 -6.95 58.13
C GLN A 219 21.56 -6.51 58.26
N SER A 220 22.11 -5.86 57.23
CA SER A 220 23.51 -5.43 57.20
C SER A 220 23.76 -4.29 58.19
N GLU A 221 22.90 -3.26 58.18
CA GLU A 221 22.99 -2.13 59.10
C GLU A 221 22.80 -2.57 60.57
N LEU A 222 21.86 -3.48 60.83
CA LEU A 222 21.68 -4.06 62.17
C LEU A 222 22.93 -4.80 62.64
N ALA A 223 23.52 -5.63 61.76
CA ALA A 223 24.73 -6.39 62.10
C ALA A 223 25.90 -5.45 62.44
N GLU A 224 26.06 -4.35 61.70
CA GLU A 224 27.10 -3.34 61.97
C GLU A 224 26.92 -2.68 63.34
N GLN A 225 25.68 -2.32 63.74
CA GLN A 225 25.42 -1.70 65.05
C GLN A 225 25.58 -2.67 66.23
N VAL A 226 25.45 -3.97 65.97
CA VAL A 226 25.59 -5.04 66.96
C VAL A 226 27.06 -5.41 67.17
N LEU A 227 27.92 -5.29 66.16
CA LEU A 227 29.34 -5.63 66.22
C LEU A 227 30.11 -4.67 67.16
N GLY A 228 30.70 -5.23 68.23
CA GLY A 228 31.56 -4.50 69.17
C GLY A 228 30.91 -4.15 70.52
N GLN A 229 29.66 -4.54 70.77
CA GLN A 229 28.99 -4.35 72.06
C GLN A 229 29.41 -5.43 73.08
N LEU A 230 29.89 -5.01 74.26
CA LEU A 230 30.38 -5.90 75.31
C LEU A 230 29.32 -6.26 76.38
N THR A 231 28.18 -5.55 76.41
CA THR A 231 27.12 -5.78 77.40
C THR A 231 25.75 -5.97 76.77
N LEU A 232 24.97 -6.89 77.33
CA LEU A 232 23.67 -7.32 76.83
C LEU A 232 22.62 -6.19 76.84
N ASN A 233 22.70 -5.26 77.79
CA ASN A 233 21.79 -4.10 77.89
C ASN A 233 22.06 -3.07 76.77
N MET A 234 23.33 -2.73 76.52
CA MET A 234 23.69 -1.82 75.42
C MET A 234 23.35 -2.43 74.05
N LEU A 235 23.60 -3.73 73.89
CA LEU A 235 23.18 -4.47 72.69
C LEU A 235 21.66 -4.40 72.48
N GLY A 236 20.88 -4.69 73.52
CA GLY A 236 19.41 -4.63 73.45
C GLY A 236 18.89 -3.22 73.13
N ARG A 237 19.47 -2.18 73.73
CA ARG A 237 19.09 -0.77 73.46
C ARG A 237 19.40 -0.36 72.03
N ASN A 238 20.56 -0.73 71.49
CA ASN A 238 20.94 -0.39 70.10
C ASN A 238 20.09 -1.14 69.08
N ILE A 239 19.85 -2.44 69.30
CA ILE A 239 18.94 -3.23 68.45
C ILE A 239 17.56 -2.58 68.44
N LEU A 240 17.04 -2.21 69.62
CA LEU A 240 15.74 -1.55 69.71
C LEU A 240 15.72 -0.20 69.02
N GLN A 241 16.73 0.64 69.22
CA GLN A 241 16.83 1.95 68.58
C GLN A 241 16.91 1.83 67.05
N PHE A 242 17.66 0.87 66.54
CA PHE A 242 17.68 0.58 65.11
C PHE A 242 16.31 0.15 64.61
N LEU A 243 15.71 -0.89 65.21
CA LEU A 243 14.45 -1.44 64.76
C LEU A 243 13.30 -0.43 64.86
N THR A 244 13.28 0.41 65.90
CA THR A 244 12.27 1.46 66.03
C THR A 244 12.42 2.52 64.95
N HIS A 245 13.65 2.95 64.63
CA HIS A 245 13.87 3.89 63.54
C HIS A 245 13.59 3.26 62.16
N TYR A 246 14.07 2.04 61.93
CA TYR A 246 14.00 1.34 60.64
C TYR A 246 12.58 0.89 60.29
N LEU A 247 11.79 0.48 61.29
CA LEU A 247 10.39 0.08 61.13
C LEU A 247 9.40 1.22 61.37
N GLY A 248 9.87 2.40 61.83
CA GLY A 248 9.01 3.52 62.20
C GLY A 248 8.16 3.27 63.45
N ALA A 249 8.63 2.43 64.38
CA ALA A 249 7.92 2.15 65.63
C ALA A 249 8.20 3.23 66.68
N SER A 250 7.16 3.68 67.39
CA SER A 250 7.28 4.72 68.41
C SER A 250 7.79 4.21 69.76
N VAL A 251 7.49 2.96 70.09
CA VAL A 251 7.84 2.32 71.37
C VAL A 251 8.23 0.87 71.11
N ALA A 252 9.26 0.39 71.80
CA ALA A 252 9.64 -1.03 71.74
C ALA A 252 10.34 -1.49 73.03
N ALA A 253 10.25 -2.79 73.31
CA ALA A 253 10.96 -3.44 74.41
C ALA A 253 11.47 -4.82 73.96
N VAL A 254 12.62 -5.21 74.50
CA VAL A 254 13.22 -6.54 74.27
C VAL A 254 13.32 -7.23 75.62
N TYR A 255 12.86 -8.48 75.63
CA TYR A 255 12.89 -9.35 76.80
C TYR A 255 13.82 -10.53 76.54
N ILE A 256 14.49 -10.98 77.59
CA ILE A 256 15.39 -12.13 77.56
C ILE A 256 14.80 -13.19 78.48
N ARG A 257 14.74 -14.42 77.98
CA ARG A 257 14.28 -15.58 78.74
C ARG A 257 15.36 -16.00 79.73
N GLN A 258 15.00 -16.06 81.00
CA GLN A 258 15.84 -16.56 82.09
C GLN A 258 15.65 -18.07 82.28
N ASP A 259 16.59 -18.74 82.94
CA ASP A 259 16.63 -20.20 83.10
C ASP A 259 15.38 -20.82 83.76
N HIS A 260 14.65 -20.02 84.54
CA HIS A 260 13.41 -20.41 85.22
C HIS A 260 12.14 -20.06 84.41
N GLY A 261 12.29 -19.75 83.12
CA GLY A 261 11.17 -19.52 82.20
C GLY A 261 10.60 -18.10 82.18
N GLY A 262 10.97 -17.24 83.15
CA GLY A 262 10.58 -15.83 83.18
C GLY A 262 11.23 -15.00 82.07
N LEU A 263 10.54 -13.96 81.63
CA LEU A 263 11.02 -12.98 80.65
C LEU A 263 11.38 -11.69 81.37
N THR A 264 12.66 -11.30 81.36
CA THR A 264 13.10 -10.03 81.96
C THR A 264 13.43 -9.03 80.85
N ARG A 265 12.93 -7.81 80.99
CA ARG A 265 13.18 -6.73 80.04
C ARG A 265 14.67 -6.37 80.06
N ALA A 266 15.35 -6.61 78.95
CA ALA A 266 16.76 -6.28 78.79
C ALA A 266 16.97 -4.84 78.28
N ALA A 267 16.03 -4.32 77.50
CA ALA A 267 16.06 -2.97 76.98
C ALA A 267 14.66 -2.45 76.66
N SER A 268 14.53 -1.12 76.64
CA SER A 268 13.30 -0.39 76.30
C SER A 268 13.63 0.88 75.49
N TYR A 269 12.74 1.26 74.59
CA TYR A 269 12.80 2.46 73.76
C TYR A 269 11.43 3.17 73.80
N GLY A 270 11.40 4.47 74.09
CA GLY A 270 10.16 5.27 74.14
C GLY A 270 9.30 5.09 75.40
N PHE A 271 9.83 4.47 76.46
CA PHE A 271 9.14 4.28 77.74
C PHE A 271 9.25 5.53 78.63
N SER A 272 8.22 5.85 79.41
CA SER A 272 8.31 6.86 80.48
C SER A 272 9.11 6.34 81.68
N ARG A 273 9.63 7.25 82.53
CA ARG A 273 10.40 6.86 83.74
C ARG A 273 9.61 5.98 84.70
N GLU A 274 8.29 6.17 84.79
CA GLU A 274 7.40 5.35 85.63
C GLU A 274 7.25 3.93 85.04
N GLN A 275 7.05 3.82 83.72
CA GLN A 275 6.93 2.54 83.01
C GLN A 275 8.26 1.75 82.95
N GLU A 276 9.39 2.43 82.94
CA GLU A 276 10.72 1.78 82.97
C GLU A 276 11.00 1.10 84.34
N GLN A 277 10.32 1.52 85.41
CA GLN A 277 10.47 0.99 86.76
C GLN A 277 9.43 -0.07 87.15
N GLN A 278 8.23 -0.04 86.56
CA GLN A 278 7.09 -0.84 87.03
C GLN A 278 7.11 -2.31 86.55
N ASP A 279 7.41 -2.56 85.27
CA ASP A 279 7.25 -3.89 84.66
C ASP A 279 8.58 -4.44 84.11
N GLN A 280 9.41 -5.02 84.99
CA GLN A 280 10.72 -5.54 84.58
C GLN A 280 10.76 -7.05 84.31
N THR A 281 9.83 -7.82 84.87
CA THR A 281 9.78 -9.28 84.69
C THR A 281 8.35 -9.75 84.44
N ILE A 282 8.16 -10.58 83.41
CA ILE A 282 6.89 -11.22 83.05
C ILE A 282 7.06 -12.72 83.32
N HIS A 283 6.17 -13.33 84.11
CA HIS A 283 6.23 -14.77 84.37
C HIS A 283 5.83 -15.58 83.14
N SER A 284 6.33 -16.82 83.03
CA SER A 284 5.88 -17.73 81.97
C SER A 284 4.35 -17.85 82.06
N ASP A 285 3.67 -17.64 80.94
CA ASP A 285 2.21 -17.70 80.76
C ASP A 285 1.44 -16.41 81.13
N GLU A 286 2.14 -15.32 81.47
CA GLU A 286 1.52 -14.02 81.77
C GLU A 286 1.48 -13.10 80.53
N GLY A 287 0.27 -12.65 80.19
CA GLY A 287 0.03 -11.67 79.13
C GLY A 287 0.33 -12.13 77.71
N ILE A 288 0.07 -11.25 76.75
CA ILE A 288 0.21 -11.54 75.31
C ILE A 288 1.68 -11.70 74.91
N VAL A 289 2.59 -10.99 75.58
CA VAL A 289 4.04 -11.12 75.38
C VAL A 289 4.54 -12.51 75.81
N GLY A 290 4.07 -13.02 76.96
CA GLY A 290 4.40 -14.38 77.43
C GLY A 290 3.87 -15.46 76.47
N GLN A 291 2.63 -15.31 75.99
CA GLN A 291 2.04 -16.23 75.01
C GLN A 291 2.77 -16.20 73.65
N ALA A 292 3.12 -15.03 73.12
CA ALA A 292 3.89 -14.89 71.88
C ALA A 292 5.24 -15.61 71.99
N ALA A 293 5.92 -15.46 73.12
CA ALA A 293 7.20 -16.10 73.38
C ALA A 293 7.11 -17.62 73.57
N GLN A 294 5.99 -18.14 74.10
CA GLN A 294 5.78 -19.59 74.28
C GLN A 294 5.38 -20.30 72.98
N GLN A 295 4.59 -19.63 72.13
CA GLN A 295 4.08 -20.19 70.88
C GLN A 295 5.04 -20.00 69.70
N ASP A 296 6.17 -19.31 69.90
CA ASP A 296 7.12 -18.90 68.84
C ASP A 296 6.41 -18.29 67.61
N ARG A 297 5.46 -17.40 67.89
CA ARG A 297 4.60 -16.79 66.87
C ARG A 297 4.48 -15.30 67.11
N ILE A 298 4.52 -14.54 66.02
CA ILE A 298 4.22 -13.10 66.03
C ILE A 298 2.72 -12.92 66.35
N ILE A 299 2.43 -12.22 67.44
CA ILE A 299 1.08 -11.78 67.80
C ILE A 299 0.99 -10.28 67.53
N THR A 300 0.05 -9.89 66.66
CA THR A 300 -0.27 -8.49 66.34
C THR A 300 -1.60 -8.12 66.99
N LEU A 301 -1.65 -6.92 67.58
CA LEU A 301 -2.87 -6.35 68.16
C LEU A 301 -3.13 -5.05 67.42
N ASP A 302 -4.10 -5.06 66.51
CA ASP A 302 -4.38 -3.92 65.63
C ASP A 302 -5.27 -2.86 66.31
N GLU A 303 -6.05 -3.26 67.32
CA GLU A 303 -6.95 -2.38 68.07
C GLU A 303 -6.59 -2.39 69.57
N LEU A 304 -5.87 -1.36 70.01
CA LEU A 304 -5.50 -1.17 71.41
C LEU A 304 -6.43 -0.13 72.08
N PRO A 305 -6.95 -0.38 73.30
CA PRO A 305 -7.73 0.60 74.06
C PRO A 305 -6.95 1.91 74.25
N GLU A 306 -7.63 3.07 74.28
CA GLU A 306 -6.99 4.40 74.37
C GLU A 306 -6.06 4.59 75.60
N ASN A 307 -6.21 3.75 76.63
CA ASN A 307 -5.39 3.78 77.85
C ASN A 307 -4.36 2.64 77.95
N TYR A 308 -4.14 1.87 76.89
CA TYR A 308 -3.30 0.66 76.93
C TYR A 308 -1.80 0.97 77.02
N PHE A 309 -1.33 2.02 76.33
CA PHE A 309 0.06 2.46 76.42
C PHE A 309 0.18 3.95 76.13
N LYS A 310 0.73 4.74 77.07
CA LYS A 310 0.93 6.19 76.89
C LYS A 310 2.35 6.46 76.43
N VAL A 311 2.50 7.03 75.23
CA VAL A 311 3.79 7.55 74.75
C VAL A 311 4.03 8.91 75.37
N ALA A 312 5.04 9.02 76.22
CA ALA A 312 5.44 10.31 76.80
C ALA A 312 6.31 11.06 75.79
N SER A 313 5.82 12.18 75.25
CA SER A 313 6.65 13.14 74.52
C SER A 313 7.36 14.06 75.51
N GLY A 314 8.63 14.34 75.29
CA GLY A 314 9.44 15.25 76.13
C GLY A 314 9.21 16.74 75.87
N LEU A 315 8.07 17.12 75.28
CA LEU A 315 7.65 18.50 75.03
C LEU A 315 6.45 18.87 75.90
#